data_AF-A0A1I0U6A0-F1
#
_entry.id   AF-A0A1I0U6A0-F1
#
_cell.length_a   1.000
_cell.length_b   1.000
_cell.length_c   1.000
_cell.angle_alpha   90.00
_cell.angle_beta   90.00
_cell.angle_gamma   90.00
#
_symmetry.space_group_name_H-M   'P 1'
#
loop_
_entity.id
_entity.type
_entity.pdbx_description
1 polymer ?
#
loop_
_entity_poly.entity_id
_entity_poly.type
_entity_poly.pdbx_seq_one_letter_code
_entity_poly.pdbx_strand_id
1 'polypeptide(L)'
;MALDDGPFYHGTKADLTPGDLLTAGRRSNYRPEVVMNHIYFTALIGGAGLAAELAAGDGNPHVYRVEPTGEWENDPNVTDKKFPGNPTRSCRSRDPLRVVEEIHDWPRLAPEALQEWRDRIAVMRDERAEIIN
;
A
#
# COMPACT_ATOMS: atom_id res chain seq x y z
N MET A 1 -19.24 4.13 -6.78
CA MET A 1 -18.83 3.83 -5.39
C MET A 1 -18.44 5.12 -4.71
N ALA A 2 -18.79 5.29 -3.43
CA ALA A 2 -18.31 6.43 -2.66
C ALA A 2 -16.79 6.29 -2.43
N LEU A 3 -16.09 7.42 -2.49
CA LEU A 3 -14.69 7.52 -2.10
C LEU A 3 -14.64 7.66 -0.58
N ASP A 4 -13.64 7.05 0.05
CA ASP A 4 -13.41 7.20 1.49
C ASP A 4 -12.94 8.62 1.86
N ASP A 5 -13.37 9.11 3.02
CA ASP A 5 -12.97 10.42 3.56
C ASP A 5 -11.63 10.35 4.35
N GLY A 6 -10.98 9.19 4.37
CA GLY A 6 -9.81 8.92 5.20
C GLY A 6 -10.16 8.64 6.68
N PRO A 7 -9.20 8.79 7.61
CA PRO A 7 -7.78 9.10 7.37
C PRO A 7 -7.10 8.04 6.49
N PHE A 8 -6.09 8.46 5.74
CA PHE A 8 -5.34 7.58 4.84
C PHE A 8 -3.97 7.21 5.40
N TYR A 9 -3.52 6.01 5.04
CA TYR A 9 -2.29 5.42 5.53
C TYR A 9 -1.48 4.82 4.38
N HIS A 10 -0.16 5.00 4.46
CA HIS A 10 0.82 4.39 3.56
C HIS A 10 1.78 3.52 4.37
N GLY A 11 1.89 2.24 4.01
CA GLY A 11 2.85 1.32 4.59
C GLY A 11 4.08 1.17 3.71
N THR A 12 5.28 1.32 4.29
CA THR A 12 6.54 1.25 3.54
C THR A 12 7.70 0.86 4.46
N LYS A 13 8.86 0.59 3.86
CA LYS A 13 10.16 0.47 4.55
C LYS A 13 11.07 1.67 4.34
N ALA A 14 10.57 2.69 3.63
CA ALA A 14 11.27 3.96 3.52
C ALA A 14 11.19 4.70 4.85
N ASP A 15 12.32 5.22 5.31
CA ASP A 15 12.42 6.09 6.48
C ASP A 15 12.04 7.52 6.04
N LEU A 16 10.89 8.00 6.53
CA LEU A 16 10.27 9.26 6.13
C LEU A 16 9.93 10.11 7.36
N THR A 17 9.86 11.42 7.13
CA THR A 17 9.53 12.42 8.15
C THR A 17 8.27 13.21 7.77
N PRO A 18 7.55 13.77 8.75
CA PRO A 18 6.44 14.68 8.49
C PRO A 18 6.82 15.82 7.54
N GLY A 19 6.02 16.02 6.49
CA GLY A 19 6.26 16.98 5.42
C GLY A 19 6.84 16.38 4.14
N ASP A 20 7.41 15.17 4.20
CA ASP A 20 7.93 14.49 3.02
C ASP A 20 6.84 14.17 1.99
N LEU A 21 7.24 14.13 0.71
CA LEU A 21 6.38 13.80 -0.41
C LEU A 21 6.70 12.40 -0.95
N LEU A 22 5.73 11.50 -0.82
CA LEU A 22 5.73 10.17 -1.39
C LEU A 22 5.22 10.23 -2.84
N THR A 23 6.03 9.77 -3.79
CA THR A 23 5.72 9.86 -5.22
C THR A 23 5.66 8.48 -5.88
N ALA A 24 4.96 8.42 -7.02
CA ALA A 24 5.00 7.29 -7.93
C ALA A 24 6.39 7.13 -8.58
N GLY A 25 6.58 6.10 -9.40
CA GLY A 25 7.83 5.85 -10.14
C GLY A 25 8.83 4.95 -9.41
N ARG A 26 8.43 4.38 -8.27
CA ARG A 26 9.20 3.31 -7.59
C ARG A 26 8.89 1.95 -8.20
N ARG A 27 9.81 0.99 -8.03
CA ARG A 27 9.57 -0.41 -8.40
C ARG A 27 8.49 -1.02 -7.51
N SER A 28 7.69 -1.92 -8.07
CA SER A 28 6.66 -2.64 -7.30
C SER A 28 7.29 -3.47 -6.18
N ASN A 29 6.62 -3.53 -5.03
CA ASN A 29 6.97 -4.45 -3.93
C ASN A 29 6.76 -5.92 -4.31
N TYR A 30 5.90 -6.20 -5.29
CA TYR A 30 5.53 -7.57 -5.69
C TYR A 30 6.21 -8.02 -6.99
N ARG A 31 6.51 -7.06 -7.88
CA ARG A 31 7.16 -7.29 -9.18
C ARG A 31 8.27 -6.28 -9.43
N PRO A 32 9.52 -6.57 -9.05
CA PRO A 32 10.62 -5.60 -9.14
C PRO A 32 10.90 -5.12 -10.57
N GLU A 33 10.45 -5.85 -11.58
CA GLU A 33 10.52 -5.47 -13.00
C GLU A 33 9.50 -4.40 -13.42
N VAL A 34 8.46 -4.13 -12.61
CA VAL A 34 7.42 -3.14 -12.90
C VAL A 34 7.72 -1.84 -12.15
N VAL A 35 7.75 -0.73 -12.90
CA VAL A 35 7.73 0.63 -12.33
C VAL A 35 6.28 1.05 -12.14
N MET A 36 5.92 1.45 -10.92
CA MET A 36 4.56 1.83 -10.57
C MET A 36 4.25 3.25 -11.03
N ASN A 37 3.19 3.45 -11.80
CA ASN A 37 2.76 4.79 -12.24
C ASN A 37 1.97 5.56 -11.18
N HIS A 38 1.64 4.89 -10.08
CA HIS A 38 0.83 5.43 -9.00
C HIS A 38 1.50 5.20 -7.64
N ILE A 39 1.18 6.06 -6.68
CA ILE A 39 1.44 5.85 -5.25
C ILE A 39 0.18 5.29 -4.60
N TYR A 40 0.35 4.31 -3.72
CA TYR A 40 -0.75 3.51 -3.16
C TYR A 40 -0.93 3.79 -1.67
N PHE A 41 -2.17 3.85 -1.22
CA PHE A 41 -2.52 4.11 0.18
C PHE A 41 -3.88 3.48 0.50
N THR A 42 -4.26 3.44 1.77
CA THR A 42 -5.53 2.82 2.20
C THR A 42 -6.15 3.59 3.35
N ALA A 43 -7.47 3.54 3.47
CA ALA A 43 -8.18 4.03 4.65
C ALA A 43 -8.24 3.01 5.80
N LEU A 44 -7.55 1.86 5.68
CA LEU A 44 -7.42 0.85 6.73
C LEU A 44 -5.98 0.79 7.26
N ILE A 45 -5.78 1.20 8.51
CA ILE A 45 -4.45 1.16 9.14
C ILE A 45 -3.82 -0.24 9.15
N GLY A 46 -4.61 -1.29 9.39
CA GLY A 46 -4.13 -2.67 9.34
C GLY A 46 -3.72 -3.11 7.92
N GLY A 47 -4.34 -2.55 6.89
CA GLY A 47 -3.93 -2.76 5.50
C GLY A 47 -2.59 -2.09 5.20
N ALA A 48 -2.37 -0.88 5.72
CA ALA A 48 -1.08 -0.22 5.61
C ALA A 48 0.02 -0.95 6.40
N GLY A 49 -0.27 -1.42 7.61
CA GLY A 49 0.67 -2.24 8.39
C GLY A 49 1.11 -3.50 7.66
N LEU A 50 0.15 -4.22 7.06
CA LEU A 50 0.46 -5.38 6.23
C LEU A 50 1.34 -5.02 5.02
N ALA A 51 1.02 -3.91 4.34
CA ALA A 51 1.82 -3.44 3.21
C ALA A 51 3.26 -3.06 3.62
N ALA A 52 3.45 -2.47 4.80
CA ALA A 52 4.78 -2.14 5.33
C ALA A 52 5.62 -3.39 5.60
N GLU A 53 5.02 -4.41 6.22
CA GLU A 53 5.67 -5.70 6.52
C GLU A 53 6.07 -6.48 5.26
N LEU A 54 5.32 -6.28 4.16
CA LEU A 54 5.52 -6.93 2.87
C LEU A 54 6.32 -6.08 1.88
N ALA A 55 6.63 -4.82 2.20
CA ALA A 55 7.39 -3.95 1.33
C ALA A 55 8.79 -4.52 1.06
N ALA A 56 9.31 -4.26 -0.14
CA ALA A 56 10.63 -4.73 -0.53
C ALA A 56 11.75 -4.01 0.23
N GLY A 57 12.87 -4.71 0.45
CA GLY A 57 14.05 -4.21 1.15
C GLY A 57 14.17 -4.66 2.60
N ASP A 58 15.31 -4.34 3.21
CA ASP A 58 15.70 -4.80 4.55
C ASP A 58 15.43 -3.78 5.66
N GLY A 59 14.76 -2.67 5.32
CA GLY A 59 14.34 -1.65 6.28
C GLY A 59 13.25 -2.12 7.24
N ASN A 60 13.06 -1.37 8.33
CA ASN A 60 11.96 -1.61 9.26
C ASN A 60 10.62 -1.24 8.62
N PRO A 61 9.52 -1.94 8.93
CA PRO A 61 8.20 -1.56 8.47
C PRO A 61 7.69 -0.33 9.21
N HIS A 62 7.29 0.68 8.44
CA HIS A 62 6.74 1.95 8.91
C HIS A 62 5.34 2.17 8.33
N VAL A 63 4.45 2.78 9.13
CA VAL A 63 3.12 3.21 8.68
C VAL A 63 3.02 4.71 8.89
N TYR A 64 2.67 5.43 7.82
CA TYR A 64 2.53 6.87 7.85
C TYR A 64 1.07 7.25 7.59
N ARG A 65 0.55 8.20 8.37
CA ARG A 65 -0.68 8.91 7.97
C ARG A 65 -0.31 9.87 6.86
N VAL A 66 -1.08 9.85 5.78
CA VAL A 66 -0.79 10.60 4.57
C VAL A 66 -2.01 11.37 4.08
N GLU A 67 -1.77 12.44 3.35
CA GLU A 67 -2.79 13.21 2.64
C GLU A 67 -2.48 13.24 1.15
N PRO A 68 -3.42 12.86 0.27
CA PRO A 68 -3.25 13.03 -1.15
C PRO A 68 -3.15 14.52 -1.49
N THR A 69 -2.18 14.89 -2.32
CA THR A 69 -1.99 16.28 -2.76
C THR A 69 -2.79 16.63 -4.01
N GLY A 70 -3.39 15.63 -4.66
CA GLY A 70 -4.21 15.76 -5.86
C GLY A 70 -5.29 14.69 -5.94
N GLU A 71 -5.74 14.41 -7.16
CA GLU A 71 -6.82 13.44 -7.41
C GLU A 71 -6.38 12.01 -7.12
N TRP A 72 -7.32 11.17 -6.72
CA TRP A 72 -7.08 9.76 -6.43
C TRP A 72 -8.31 8.92 -6.73
N GLU A 73 -8.10 7.63 -6.89
CA GLU A 73 -9.14 6.66 -7.23
C GLU A 73 -8.98 5.36 -6.42
N ASN A 74 -10.02 4.52 -6.41
CA ASN A 74 -9.94 3.18 -5.84
C ASN A 74 -8.93 2.33 -6.62
N ASP A 75 -8.14 1.52 -5.92
CA ASP A 75 -7.14 0.66 -6.55
C ASP A 75 -7.82 -0.48 -7.34
N PRO A 76 -7.71 -0.50 -8.68
CA PRO A 76 -8.32 -1.53 -9.51
C PRO A 76 -7.66 -2.91 -9.35
N ASN A 77 -6.49 -3.00 -8.71
CA ASN A 77 -5.83 -4.29 -8.45
C ASN A 77 -6.58 -5.12 -7.40
N VAL A 78 -7.37 -4.47 -6.53
CA VAL A 78 -8.08 -5.13 -5.43
C VAL A 78 -9.56 -4.76 -5.34
N THR A 79 -10.01 -3.76 -6.09
CA THR A 79 -11.42 -3.37 -6.21
C THR A 79 -12.13 -4.21 -7.27
N ASP A 80 -13.31 -4.73 -6.94
CA ASP A 80 -14.15 -5.55 -7.84
C ASP A 80 -13.40 -6.77 -8.44
N LYS A 81 -12.47 -7.34 -7.66
CA LYS A 81 -11.71 -8.55 -8.04
C LYS A 81 -12.28 -9.78 -7.36
N LYS A 82 -11.75 -10.12 -6.19
CA LYS A 82 -12.19 -11.30 -5.42
C LYS A 82 -13.55 -11.07 -4.75
N PHE A 83 -13.83 -9.83 -4.41
CA PHE A 83 -15.06 -9.40 -3.75
C PHE A 83 -15.60 -8.15 -4.45
N PRO A 84 -16.94 -7.95 -4.46
CA PRO A 84 -17.53 -6.73 -5.00
C PRO A 84 -17.13 -5.51 -4.16
N GLY A 85 -16.89 -4.39 -4.83
CA GLY A 85 -16.47 -3.14 -4.23
C GLY A 85 -14.99 -3.12 -3.81
N ASN A 86 -14.67 -2.20 -2.89
CA ASN A 86 -13.31 -1.97 -2.38
C ASN A 86 -13.27 -2.27 -0.86
N PRO A 87 -13.40 -3.55 -0.44
CA PRO A 87 -13.42 -3.91 0.97
C PRO A 87 -12.09 -3.60 1.67
N THR A 88 -10.99 -3.54 0.93
CA THR A 88 -9.66 -3.17 1.43
C THR A 88 -9.45 -1.66 1.50
N ARG A 89 -10.44 -0.86 1.05
CA ARG A 89 -10.41 0.61 1.00
C ARG A 89 -9.09 1.14 0.43
N SER A 90 -8.56 0.41 -0.55
CA SER A 90 -7.26 0.66 -1.15
C SER A 90 -7.41 1.64 -2.29
N CYS A 91 -6.51 2.61 -2.34
CA CYS A 91 -6.57 3.76 -3.22
C CYS A 91 -5.22 3.96 -3.90
N ARG A 92 -5.23 4.64 -5.04
CA ARG A 92 -4.01 5.03 -5.76
C ARG A 92 -4.12 6.46 -6.30
N SER A 93 -3.00 7.16 -6.39
CA SER A 93 -2.89 8.50 -6.97
C SER A 93 -1.67 8.61 -7.87
N ARG A 94 -1.71 9.50 -8.88
CA ARG A 94 -0.51 9.90 -9.64
C ARG A 94 0.23 11.05 -8.98
N ASP A 95 -0.52 11.88 -8.26
CA ASP A 95 0.03 12.98 -7.50
C ASP A 95 0.70 12.48 -6.21
N PRO A 96 1.64 13.24 -5.65
CA PRO A 96 2.30 12.86 -4.41
C PRO A 96 1.32 12.72 -3.24
N LEU A 97 1.71 11.93 -2.24
CA LEU A 97 1.10 11.97 -0.92
C LEU A 97 2.03 12.74 0.03
N ARG A 98 1.47 13.59 0.87
CA ARG A 98 2.20 14.27 1.94
C ARG A 98 2.16 13.41 3.20
N VAL A 99 3.33 13.16 3.78
CA VAL A 99 3.44 12.52 5.10
C VAL A 99 3.00 13.53 6.17
N VAL A 100 1.99 13.16 6.94
CA VAL A 100 1.48 13.99 8.06
C VAL A 100 2.17 13.60 9.36
N GLU A 101 2.25 12.30 9.63
CA GLU A 101 2.88 11.75 10.83
C GLU A 101 3.21 10.27 10.63
N GLU A 102 4.14 9.76 11.44
CA GLU A 102 4.35 8.31 11.59
C GLU A 102 3.40 7.76 12.66
N ILE A 103 2.81 6.61 12.36
CA ILE A 103 1.95 5.88 13.28
C ILE A 103 2.70 4.64 13.76
N HIS A 104 2.91 4.56 15.07
CA HIS A 104 3.59 3.41 15.69
C HIS A 104 2.62 2.35 16.23
N ASP A 105 1.40 2.76 16.60
CA ASP A 105 0.37 1.87 17.13
C ASP A 105 -0.54 1.36 16.00
N TRP A 106 -0.12 0.27 15.37
CA TRP A 106 -0.90 -0.42 14.35
C TRP A 106 -0.86 -1.94 14.56
N PRO A 107 -1.95 -2.64 14.20
CA PRO A 107 -2.06 -4.07 14.47
C PRO A 107 -1.05 -4.86 13.64
N ARG A 108 -0.21 -5.65 14.32
CA ARG A 108 0.70 -6.59 13.67
C ARG A 108 0.07 -7.95 13.52
N LEU A 109 0.35 -8.60 12.40
CA LEU A 109 0.01 -10.01 12.24
C LEU A 109 0.95 -10.88 13.07
N ALA A 110 0.44 -12.03 13.50
CA ALA A 110 1.28 -13.08 14.05
C ALA A 110 2.31 -13.52 12.98
N PRO A 111 3.53 -13.92 13.38
CA PRO A 111 4.58 -14.31 12.44
C PRO A 111 4.14 -15.37 11.42
N GLU A 112 3.32 -16.33 11.84
CA GLU A 112 2.79 -17.41 11.00
C GLU A 112 1.86 -16.86 9.92
N ALA A 113 0.93 -15.98 10.32
CA ALA A 113 0.01 -15.34 9.39
C ALA A 113 0.74 -14.40 8.40
N LEU A 114 1.80 -13.72 8.85
CA LEU A 114 2.64 -12.92 7.96
C LEU A 114 3.39 -13.80 6.95
N GLN A 115 3.87 -14.97 7.38
CA GLN A 115 4.53 -15.91 6.48
C GLN A 115 3.55 -16.45 5.42
N GLU A 116 2.32 -16.79 5.79
CA GLU A 116 1.28 -17.19 4.82
C GLU A 116 1.02 -16.12 3.76
N TRP A 117 1.07 -14.83 4.13
CA TRP A 117 0.94 -13.73 3.17
C TRP A 117 2.12 -13.66 2.21
N ARG A 118 3.34 -13.82 2.71
CA ARG A 118 4.56 -13.85 1.87
C ARG A 118 4.50 -15.00 0.87
N ASP A 119 4.12 -16.19 1.33
CA ASP A 119 4.01 -17.37 0.47
C ASP A 119 2.94 -17.17 -0.62
N ARG A 120 1.78 -16.59 -0.25
CA ARG A 120 0.72 -16.29 -1.20
C ARG A 120 1.15 -15.30 -2.28
N ILE A 121 1.88 -14.25 -1.90
CA ILE A 121 2.42 -13.27 -2.85
C ILE A 121 3.43 -13.92 -3.79
N ALA A 122 4.30 -14.80 -3.28
CA ALA A 122 5.25 -15.54 -4.09
C ALA A 122 4.54 -16.38 -5.16
N VAL A 123 3.47 -17.09 -4.79
CA VAL A 123 2.64 -17.85 -5.74
C VAL A 123 2.00 -16.92 -6.78
N MET A 124 1.39 -15.80 -6.38
CA MET A 124 0.77 -14.84 -7.30
C MET A 124 1.78 -14.20 -8.28
N ARG A 125 3.03 -14.06 -7.86
CA ARG A 125 4.12 -13.60 -8.73
C ARG A 125 4.39 -14.61 -9.84
N ASP A 126 4.47 -15.89 -9.50
CA ASP A 126 4.74 -16.98 -10.43
C ASP A 126 3.59 -17.22 -11.42
N GLU A 127 2.34 -17.01 -10.97
CA GLU A 127 1.14 -17.15 -11.80
C GLU A 127 0.90 -16.00 -12.79
N ARG A 128 1.80 -15.01 -12.87
CA ARG A 128 1.71 -13.84 -13.79
C ARG A 128 0.45 -12.98 -13.65
N ALA A 129 -0.25 -12.98 -12.51
CA ALA A 129 -1.38 -12.07 -12.22
C ALA A 129 -1.07 -10.61 -12.60
N GLU A 130 -1.80 -10.02 -13.56
CA GLU A 130 -1.44 -8.71 -14.13
C GLU A 130 -1.52 -7.57 -13.09
N ILE A 131 -0.49 -6.70 -13.06
CA ILE A 131 -0.57 -5.43 -12.33
C ILE A 131 -1.21 -4.40 -13.25
N ILE A 132 -2.35 -3.86 -12.83
CA ILE A 132 -3.03 -2.76 -13.52
C ILE A 132 -2.38 -1.46 -13.07
N ASN A 133 -1.61 -0.87 -13.98
CA ASN A 133 -0.80 0.33 -13.74
C ASN A 133 -1.50 1.62 -14.17
#